data_AF-A0A926A425-F1
#
_entry.id   AF-A0A926A425-F1
#
_cell.length_a   1.000
_cell.length_b   1.000
_cell.length_c   1.000
_cell.angle_alpha   90.00
_cell.angle_beta   90.00
_cell.angle_gamma   90.00
#
_symmetry.space_group_name_H-M   'P 1'
#
loop_
_entity.id
_entity.type
_entity.pdbx_description
1 polymer ?
#
loop_
_entity_poly.entity_id
_entity_poly.type
_entity_poly.pdbx_seq_one_letter_code
_entity_poly.pdbx_strand_id
1 'polypeptide(L)'
;MTTDVRRQADKFEERRRELADAALTTLSELGYARTSLREIAQNSAFSHGVLHYYFRDKVDLITYCVRQYKAACVLRYDRIVATASAPDGLAQGFADGLVGTLVEDAHMHRLWYDLRSQALFEESFRADVLDIDATLERMIWRIVSRYGELCGTPVGTSQAMTYAMF
;
A
#
# COMPACT_ATOMS: atom_id res chain seq x y z
N MET A 1 5.04 27.05 19.81
CA MET A 1 5.91 26.71 18.66
C MET A 1 5.67 25.32 18.07
N THR A 2 5.03 24.38 18.78
CA THR A 2 4.78 23.00 18.31
C THR A 2 3.58 22.84 17.35
N THR A 3 2.56 23.69 17.45
CA THR A 3 1.35 23.60 16.61
C THR A 3 1.57 24.02 15.15
N ASP A 4 2.48 24.98 14.91
CA ASP A 4 2.76 25.55 13.58
C ASP A 4 3.61 24.60 12.72
N VAL A 5 4.60 23.95 13.34
CA VAL A 5 5.43 22.91 12.70
C VAL A 5 4.58 21.70 12.30
N ARG A 6 3.64 21.28 13.16
CA ARG A 6 2.72 20.18 12.86
C ARG A 6 1.81 20.52 11.67
N ARG A 7 1.23 21.73 11.67
CA ARG A 7 0.39 22.21 10.56
C ARG A 7 1.16 22.31 9.24
N GLN A 8 2.43 22.69 9.28
CA GLN A 8 3.28 22.75 8.08
C GLN A 8 3.63 21.36 7.56
N ALA A 9 3.94 20.42 8.46
CA ALA A 9 4.17 19.01 8.10
C ALA A 9 2.90 18.36 7.52
N ASP A 10 1.73 18.61 8.12
CA ASP A 10 0.45 18.09 7.64
C ASP A 10 0.16 18.58 6.21
N LYS A 11 0.40 19.87 5.91
CA LYS A 11 0.27 20.42 4.56
C LYS A 11 1.27 19.84 3.57
N PHE A 12 2.48 19.54 4.02
CA PHE A 12 3.51 18.94 3.17
C PHE A 12 3.10 17.52 2.77
N GLU A 13 2.63 16.72 3.73
CA GLU A 13 2.12 15.38 3.48
C GLU A 13 0.85 15.36 2.63
N GLU A 14 -0.08 16.29 2.88
CA GLU A 14 -1.27 16.46 2.03
C GLU A 14 -0.88 16.70 0.58
N ARG A 15 0.11 17.59 0.36
CA ARG A 15 0.60 17.85 -0.99
C ARG A 15 1.31 16.63 -1.58
N ARG A 16 2.15 15.91 -0.82
CA ARG A 16 2.75 14.63 -1.28
C ARG A 16 1.68 13.66 -1.75
N ARG A 17 0.57 13.53 -1.02
CA ARG A 17 -0.55 12.66 -1.39
C ARG A 17 -1.20 13.08 -2.72
N GLU A 18 -1.51 14.35 -2.91
CA GLU A 18 -2.10 14.83 -4.17
C GLU A 18 -1.20 14.56 -5.38
N LEU A 19 0.11 14.77 -5.25
CA LEU A 19 1.07 14.48 -6.32
C LEU A 19 1.16 12.97 -6.58
N ALA A 20 1.15 12.16 -5.53
CA ALA A 20 1.16 10.71 -5.63
C ALA A 20 -0.08 10.17 -6.36
N ASP A 21 -1.28 10.66 -6.03
CA ASP A 21 -2.52 10.26 -6.69
C ASP A 21 -2.51 10.60 -8.19
N ALA A 22 -1.99 11.78 -8.55
CA ALA A 22 -1.81 12.14 -9.96
C ALA A 22 -0.78 11.24 -10.65
N ALA A 23 0.33 10.94 -9.98
CA ALA A 23 1.37 10.06 -10.51
C ALA A 23 0.89 8.62 -10.72
N LEU A 24 0.02 8.13 -9.85
CA LEU A 24 -0.55 6.78 -9.94
C LEU A 24 -1.30 6.55 -11.23
N THR A 25 -2.01 7.57 -11.72
CA THR A 25 -2.70 7.51 -13.01
C THR A 25 -1.71 7.22 -14.14
N THR A 26 -0.63 8.02 -14.23
CA THR A 26 0.42 7.81 -15.26
C THR A 26 1.17 6.48 -15.08
N LEU A 27 1.49 6.10 -13.85
CA LEU A 27 2.18 4.84 -13.53
C LEU A 27 1.34 3.62 -13.91
N SER A 28 0.01 3.70 -13.76
CA SER A 28 -0.92 2.61 -14.10
C SER A 28 -0.93 2.30 -15.60
N GLU A 29 -0.74 3.32 -16.43
CA GLU A 29 -0.77 3.23 -17.89
C GLU A 29 0.59 2.80 -18.46
N LEU A 30 1.68 3.42 -17.99
CA LEU A 30 3.02 3.23 -18.57
C LEU A 30 3.79 2.08 -17.90
N GLY A 31 3.48 1.77 -16.64
CA GLY A 31 4.23 0.84 -15.79
C GLY A 31 5.53 1.44 -15.28
N TYR A 32 6.18 0.78 -14.31
CA TYR A 32 7.42 1.27 -13.70
C TYR A 32 8.48 1.55 -14.77
N ALA A 33 8.94 0.57 -15.54
CA ALA A 33 10.14 0.70 -16.37
C ALA A 33 10.11 1.89 -17.36
N ARG A 34 8.92 2.32 -17.79
CA ARG A 34 8.72 3.38 -18.79
C ARG A 34 8.31 4.73 -18.21
N THR A 35 8.30 4.87 -16.88
CA THR A 35 7.90 6.10 -16.21
C THR A 35 9.09 6.77 -15.53
N SER A 36 9.28 8.08 -15.73
CA SER A 36 10.14 8.95 -14.93
C SER A 36 9.34 10.10 -14.31
N LEU A 37 9.94 10.83 -13.36
CA LEU A 37 9.34 12.06 -12.82
C LEU A 37 9.08 13.11 -13.90
N ARG A 38 9.79 13.07 -15.02
CA ARG A 38 9.54 13.95 -16.16
C ARG A 38 8.31 13.51 -16.95
N GLU A 39 8.16 12.22 -17.26
CA GLU A 39 6.94 11.72 -17.90
C GLU A 39 5.70 11.97 -17.02
N ILE A 40 5.81 11.80 -15.72
CA ILE A 40 4.70 12.08 -14.79
C ILE A 40 4.33 13.57 -14.81
N ALA A 41 5.33 14.46 -14.80
CA ALA A 41 5.07 15.90 -14.91
C ALA A 41 4.37 16.27 -16.24
N GLN A 42 4.73 15.60 -17.34
CA GLN A 42 4.13 15.85 -18.65
C GLN A 42 2.67 15.35 -18.76
N ASN A 43 2.32 14.33 -18.00
CA ASN A 43 0.98 13.72 -17.99
C ASN A 43 0.14 14.13 -16.77
N SER A 44 0.57 15.14 -16.01
CA SER A 44 -0.16 15.65 -14.84
C SER A 44 -0.24 17.17 -14.86
N ALA A 45 -1.06 17.73 -13.97
CA ALA A 45 -1.15 19.17 -13.76
C ALA A 45 0.08 19.76 -13.03
N PHE A 46 1.02 18.92 -12.59
CA PHE A 46 2.15 19.33 -11.76
C PHE A 46 3.42 19.52 -12.58
N SER A 47 4.19 20.55 -12.25
CA SER A 47 5.49 20.77 -12.89
C SER A 47 6.53 19.77 -12.39
N HIS A 48 7.54 19.52 -13.22
CA HIS A 48 8.67 18.66 -12.87
C HIS A 48 9.42 19.15 -11.62
N GLY A 49 9.55 20.48 -11.46
CA GLY A 49 10.18 21.07 -10.27
C GLY A 49 9.38 20.82 -8.99
N VAL A 50 8.05 20.82 -9.06
CA VAL A 50 7.17 20.52 -7.92
C VAL A 50 7.32 19.05 -7.53
N LEU A 51 7.31 18.11 -8.49
CA LEU A 51 7.54 16.70 -8.20
C LEU A 51 8.92 16.46 -7.55
N HIS A 52 9.98 17.07 -8.07
CA HIS A 52 11.32 16.96 -7.48
C HIS A 52 11.47 17.60 -6.09
N TYR A 53 10.67 18.63 -5.78
CA TYR A 53 10.67 19.22 -4.45
C TYR A 53 10.08 18.26 -3.41
N TYR A 54 9.04 17.51 -3.79
CA TYR A 54 8.35 16.60 -2.88
C TYR A 54 8.93 15.18 -2.86
N PHE A 55 9.51 14.72 -3.97
CA PHE A 55 10.04 13.37 -4.13
C PHE A 55 11.46 13.41 -4.64
N ARG A 56 12.35 12.70 -3.94
CA ARG A 56 13.78 12.65 -4.28
C ARG A 56 14.00 12.11 -5.68
N ASP A 57 13.30 11.02 -5.98
CA ASP A 57 13.39 10.29 -7.22
C ASP A 57 12.09 9.52 -7.47
N LYS A 58 12.07 8.77 -8.56
CA LYS A 58 10.94 7.92 -8.93
C LYS A 58 10.71 6.80 -7.91
N VAL A 59 11.76 6.29 -7.26
CA VAL A 59 11.63 5.21 -6.27
C VAL A 59 10.85 5.72 -5.08
N ASP A 60 11.24 6.86 -4.50
CA ASP A 60 10.52 7.52 -3.39
C ASP A 60 9.05 7.79 -3.74
N LEU A 61 8.77 8.29 -4.95
CA LEU A 61 7.38 8.50 -5.39
C LEU A 61 6.59 7.18 -5.45
N ILE A 62 7.13 6.15 -6.09
CA ILE A 62 6.42 4.89 -6.29
C ILE A 62 6.23 4.15 -4.96
N THR A 63 7.25 4.09 -4.11
CA THR A 63 7.15 3.45 -2.79
C THR A 63 6.16 4.20 -1.92
N TYR A 64 6.12 5.54 -1.98
CA TYR A 64 5.10 6.34 -1.31
C TYR A 64 3.70 6.00 -1.80
N CYS A 65 3.46 5.95 -3.12
CA CYS A 65 2.17 5.60 -3.70
C CYS A 65 1.69 4.22 -3.23
N VAL A 66 2.55 3.20 -3.32
CA VAL A 66 2.21 1.84 -2.89
C VAL A 66 1.94 1.81 -1.39
N ARG A 67 2.73 2.51 -0.57
CA ARG A 67 2.53 2.61 0.89
C ARG A 67 1.18 3.22 1.23
N GLN A 68 0.76 4.30 0.57
CA GLN A 68 -0.56 4.92 0.76
C GLN A 68 -1.69 3.95 0.38
N TYR A 69 -1.58 3.31 -0.78
CA TYR A 69 -2.57 2.32 -1.23
C TYR A 69 -2.71 1.15 -0.24
N LYS A 70 -1.58 0.57 0.19
CA LYS A 70 -1.61 -0.53 1.17
C LYS A 70 -2.13 -0.08 2.53
N ALA A 71 -1.85 1.14 2.98
CA ALA A 71 -2.43 1.68 4.22
C ALA A 71 -3.96 1.78 4.16
N ALA A 72 -4.52 2.27 3.04
CA ALA A 72 -5.97 2.27 2.82
C ALA A 72 -6.55 0.85 2.81
N CYS A 73 -5.84 -0.09 2.19
CA CYS A 73 -6.20 -1.50 2.18
C CYS A 73 -6.26 -2.10 3.59
N VAL A 74 -5.25 -1.82 4.43
CA VAL A 74 -5.21 -2.23 5.83
C VAL A 74 -6.43 -1.72 6.60
N LEU A 75 -6.77 -0.43 6.46
CA LEU A 75 -7.92 0.16 7.15
C LEU A 75 -9.25 -0.50 6.76
N ARG A 76 -9.40 -0.88 5.48
CA ARG A 76 -10.59 -1.62 5.00
C ARG A 76 -10.70 -2.99 5.68
N TYR A 77 -9.61 -3.75 5.76
CA TYR A 77 -9.62 -5.05 6.42
C TYR A 77 -9.76 -4.95 7.94
N ASP A 78 -9.22 -3.91 8.57
CA ASP A 78 -9.40 -3.67 10.01
C ASP A 78 -10.87 -3.47 10.37
N ARG A 79 -11.64 -2.80 9.50
CA ARG A 79 -13.09 -2.68 9.68
C ARG A 79 -13.78 -4.03 9.57
N ILE A 80 -13.45 -4.83 8.55
CA ILE A 80 -13.99 -6.18 8.37
C ILE A 80 -13.75 -7.04 9.62
N VAL A 81 -12.50 -7.05 10.12
CA VAL A 81 -12.09 -7.77 11.33
C VAL A 81 -12.87 -7.29 12.55
N ALA A 82 -13.02 -5.97 12.73
CA ALA A 82 -13.69 -5.38 13.88
C ALA A 82 -15.20 -5.66 13.91
N THR A 83 -15.86 -5.73 12.75
CA THR A 83 -17.31 -5.90 12.65
C THR A 83 -17.77 -7.36 12.56
N ALA A 84 -16.86 -8.29 12.25
CA ALA A 84 -17.23 -9.69 12.08
C ALA A 84 -17.58 -10.38 13.41
N SER A 85 -18.77 -10.99 13.44
CA SER A 85 -19.31 -11.74 14.58
C SER A 85 -19.39 -13.25 14.36
N ALA A 86 -19.11 -13.74 13.15
CA ALA A 86 -19.14 -15.15 12.79
C ALA A 86 -18.03 -15.48 11.77
N PRO A 87 -17.49 -16.71 11.78
CA PRO A 87 -16.40 -17.11 10.87
C PRO A 87 -16.72 -16.86 9.40
N ASP A 88 -17.90 -17.31 8.95
CA ASP A 88 -18.31 -17.19 7.54
C ASP A 88 -18.43 -15.73 7.11
N GLY A 89 -18.92 -14.85 7.99
CA GLY A 89 -19.01 -13.42 7.72
C GLY A 89 -17.64 -12.76 7.56
N LEU A 90 -16.65 -13.18 8.36
CA LEU A 90 -15.27 -12.72 8.22
C LEU A 90 -14.63 -13.22 6.92
N ALA A 91 -14.80 -14.50 6.62
CA ALA A 91 -14.25 -15.10 5.39
C ALA A 91 -14.84 -14.44 4.14
N GLN A 92 -16.15 -14.23 4.11
CA GLN A 92 -16.83 -13.55 3.01
C GLN A 92 -16.38 -12.09 2.88
N GLY A 93 -16.34 -11.34 3.98
CA GLY A 93 -15.88 -9.95 3.94
C GLY A 93 -14.42 -9.81 3.48
N PHE A 94 -13.55 -10.74 3.89
CA PHE A 94 -12.18 -10.80 3.38
C PHE A 94 -12.14 -11.11 1.88
N ALA A 95 -12.89 -12.12 1.42
CA ALA A 95 -12.95 -12.50 0.01
C ALA A 95 -13.49 -11.37 -0.87
N ASP A 96 -14.57 -10.71 -0.45
CA ASP A 96 -15.16 -9.57 -1.17
C ASP A 96 -14.17 -8.40 -1.24
N GLY A 97 -13.47 -8.11 -0.13
CA GLY A 97 -12.41 -7.11 -0.09
C GLY A 97 -11.26 -7.42 -1.05
N LEU A 98 -10.85 -8.68 -1.13
CA LEU A 98 -9.78 -9.12 -2.03
C LEU A 98 -10.22 -9.02 -3.49
N VAL A 99 -11.37 -9.59 -3.84
CA VAL A 99 -11.94 -9.57 -5.19
C VAL A 99 -12.16 -8.13 -5.65
N GLY A 100 -12.72 -7.26 -4.80
CA GLY A 100 -12.90 -5.84 -5.10
C GLY A 100 -11.59 -5.19 -5.53
N THR A 101 -10.50 -5.38 -4.77
CA THR A 101 -9.19 -4.82 -5.16
C THR A 101 -8.60 -5.43 -6.43
N LEU A 102 -8.86 -6.71 -6.71
CA LEU A 102 -8.38 -7.33 -7.94
C LEU A 102 -9.07 -6.76 -9.19
N VAL A 103 -10.34 -6.36 -9.05
CA VAL A 103 -11.14 -5.78 -10.15
C VAL A 103 -10.90 -4.28 -10.28
N GLU A 104 -10.98 -3.54 -9.18
CA GLU A 104 -10.96 -2.07 -9.18
C GLU A 104 -9.52 -1.52 -9.16
N ASP A 105 -8.62 -2.19 -8.46
CA ASP A 105 -7.27 -1.71 -8.16
C ASP A 105 -6.17 -2.58 -8.81
N ALA A 106 -6.49 -3.28 -9.90
CA ALA A 106 -5.58 -4.22 -10.57
C ALA A 106 -4.19 -3.61 -10.89
N HIS A 107 -4.17 -2.33 -11.26
CA HIS A 107 -2.96 -1.58 -11.56
C HIS A 107 -2.06 -1.38 -10.34
N MET A 108 -2.64 -1.21 -9.15
CA MET A 108 -1.89 -1.11 -7.89
C MET A 108 -1.27 -2.44 -7.48
N HIS A 109 -1.98 -3.55 -7.70
CA HIS A 109 -1.41 -4.89 -7.51
C HIS A 109 -0.22 -5.13 -8.44
N ARG A 110 -0.34 -4.74 -9.71
CA ARG A 110 0.74 -4.84 -10.70
C ARG A 110 1.98 -4.05 -10.27
N LEU A 111 1.79 -2.81 -9.78
CA LEU A 111 2.86 -1.95 -9.28
C LEU A 111 3.55 -2.56 -8.05
N TRP A 112 2.78 -3.14 -7.13
CA TRP A 112 3.32 -3.84 -5.97
C TRP A 112 4.19 -5.04 -6.36
N TYR A 113 3.72 -5.89 -7.29
CA TYR A 113 4.48 -7.05 -7.73
C TYR A 113 5.79 -6.68 -8.41
N ASP A 114 5.76 -5.64 -9.24
CA ASP A 114 6.96 -5.13 -9.90
C ASP A 114 7.97 -4.57 -8.88
N LEU A 115 7.52 -3.78 -7.90
CA LEU A 115 8.37 -3.27 -6.82
C LEU A 115 9.02 -4.40 -6.00
N ARG A 116 8.24 -5.41 -5.62
CA ARG A 116 8.75 -6.58 -4.89
C ARG A 116 9.75 -7.39 -5.73
N SER A 117 9.50 -7.51 -7.04
CA SER A 117 10.44 -8.14 -7.98
C SER A 117 11.75 -7.37 -8.06
N GLN A 118 11.70 -6.05 -8.13
CA GLN A 118 12.92 -5.21 -8.21
C GLN A 118 13.75 -5.26 -6.94
N ALA A 119 13.13 -5.36 -5.76
CA ALA A 119 13.86 -5.51 -4.50
C ALA A 119 14.75 -6.77 -4.43
N LEU A 120 14.47 -7.78 -5.26
CA LEU A 120 15.34 -8.96 -5.39
C LEU A 120 16.70 -8.61 -6.04
N PHE A 121 16.75 -7.56 -6.86
CA PHE A 121 17.93 -7.19 -7.64
C PHE A 121 18.56 -5.86 -7.21
N GLU A 122 17.75 -4.93 -6.70
CA GLU A 122 18.17 -3.56 -6.39
C GLU A 122 17.97 -3.24 -4.89
N GLU A 123 19.06 -2.86 -4.22
CA GLU A 123 19.10 -2.55 -2.77
C GLU A 123 18.17 -1.38 -2.39
N SER A 124 18.03 -0.41 -3.30
CA SER A 124 17.25 0.83 -3.10
C SER A 124 15.79 0.58 -2.74
N PHE A 125 15.19 -0.54 -3.15
CA PHE A 125 13.79 -0.87 -2.84
C PHE A 125 13.60 -1.69 -1.58
N ARG A 126 14.66 -2.34 -1.07
CA ARG A 126 14.52 -3.39 -0.07
C ARG A 126 13.89 -2.87 1.22
N ALA A 127 14.35 -1.73 1.72
CA ALA A 127 13.83 -1.15 2.95
C ALA A 127 12.33 -0.84 2.85
N ASP A 128 11.91 -0.17 1.77
CA ASP A 128 10.50 0.16 1.55
C ASP A 128 9.62 -1.07 1.33
N VAL A 129 10.11 -2.06 0.58
CA VAL A 129 9.36 -3.32 0.35
C VAL A 129 9.20 -4.08 1.66
N LEU A 130 10.24 -4.20 2.48
CA LEU A 130 10.19 -4.88 3.78
C LEU A 130 9.20 -4.19 4.74
N ASP A 131 9.17 -2.85 4.75
CA ASP A 131 8.20 -2.07 5.53
C ASP A 131 6.75 -2.37 5.11
N ILE A 132 6.51 -2.41 3.79
CA ILE A 132 5.19 -2.71 3.23
C ILE A 132 4.81 -4.16 3.52
N ASP A 133 5.71 -5.13 3.29
CA ASP A 133 5.47 -6.55 3.59
C ASP A 133 5.16 -6.76 5.08
N ALA A 134 5.91 -6.15 6.00
CA ALA A 134 5.63 -6.23 7.44
C ALA A 134 4.25 -5.67 7.79
N THR A 135 3.78 -4.66 7.05
CA THR A 135 2.44 -4.09 7.22
C THR A 135 1.35 -5.06 6.75
N LEU A 136 1.55 -5.73 5.61
CA LEU A 136 0.64 -6.75 5.09
C LEU A 136 0.63 -8.00 5.97
N GLU A 137 1.79 -8.41 6.48
CA GLU A 137 1.92 -9.53 7.41
C GLU A 137 1.05 -9.30 8.67
N ARG A 138 1.15 -8.12 9.30
CA ARG A 138 0.32 -7.77 10.46
C ARG A 138 -1.17 -7.71 10.13
N MET A 139 -1.54 -7.30 8.92
CA MET A 139 -2.92 -7.27 8.47
C MET A 139 -3.48 -8.69 8.33
N ILE A 140 -2.78 -9.57 7.62
CA ILE A 140 -3.17 -10.98 7.44
C ILE A 140 -3.24 -11.68 8.79
N TRP A 141 -2.28 -11.44 9.68
CA TRP A 141 -2.32 -11.99 11.03
C TRP A 141 -3.60 -11.63 11.79
N ARG A 142 -3.99 -10.36 11.80
CA ARG A 142 -5.22 -9.92 12.47
C ARG A 142 -6.46 -10.61 11.91
N ILE A 143 -6.52 -10.82 10.60
CA ILE A 143 -7.62 -11.54 9.93
C ILE A 143 -7.65 -13.01 10.39
N VAL A 144 -6.53 -13.71 10.27
CA VAL A 144 -6.45 -15.15 10.57
C VAL A 144 -6.62 -15.41 12.07
N SER A 145 -6.05 -14.58 12.95
CA SER A 145 -6.26 -14.64 14.40
C SER A 145 -7.72 -14.45 14.76
N ARG A 146 -8.39 -13.43 14.18
CA ARG A 146 -9.81 -13.19 14.43
C ARG A 146 -10.67 -14.35 13.95
N TYR A 147 -10.34 -14.93 12.80
CA TYR A 147 -11.04 -16.11 12.30
C TYR A 147 -10.89 -17.31 13.25
N GLY A 148 -9.67 -17.56 13.74
CA GLY A 148 -9.41 -18.61 14.72
C GLY A 148 -10.19 -18.42 16.03
N GLU A 149 -10.26 -17.19 16.55
CA GLU A 149 -11.10 -16.84 17.71
C GLU A 149 -12.58 -17.17 17.48
N LEU A 150 -13.12 -16.75 16.33
CA LEU A 150 -14.52 -16.99 15.98
C LEU A 150 -14.84 -18.49 15.81
N CYS A 151 -13.87 -19.29 15.38
CA CYS A 151 -13.97 -20.75 15.30
C CYS A 151 -13.68 -21.47 16.63
N GLY A 152 -13.25 -20.75 17.68
CA GLY A 152 -12.78 -21.36 18.93
C GLY A 152 -11.50 -22.17 18.80
N THR A 153 -10.73 -21.98 17.72
CA THR A 153 -9.49 -22.70 17.42
C THR A 153 -8.37 -21.70 17.13
N PRO A 154 -7.45 -21.45 18.08
CA PRO A 154 -6.34 -20.52 17.88
C PRO A 154 -5.44 -20.91 16.71
N VAL A 155 -4.79 -19.91 16.11
CA VAL A 155 -3.84 -20.12 15.01
C VAL A 155 -2.60 -20.85 15.51
N GLY A 156 -2.32 -22.03 14.96
CA GLY A 156 -1.19 -22.88 15.37
C GLY A 156 0.16 -22.50 14.75
N THR A 157 0.20 -21.52 13.86
CA THR A 157 1.39 -21.05 13.15
C THR A 157 1.86 -19.69 13.66
N SER A 158 3.13 -19.35 13.44
CA SER A 158 3.64 -18.00 13.71
C SER A 158 3.08 -16.98 12.71
N GLN A 159 3.19 -15.70 13.05
CA GLN A 159 2.81 -14.59 12.17
C GLN A 159 3.46 -14.68 10.78
N ALA A 160 4.78 -14.83 10.76
CA ALA A 160 5.56 -14.93 9.54
C ALA A 160 5.18 -16.16 8.70
N MET A 161 4.97 -17.32 9.33
CA MET A 161 4.56 -18.54 8.62
C MET A 161 3.15 -18.41 8.04
N THR A 162 2.24 -17.75 8.76
CA THR A 162 0.89 -17.49 8.28
C THR A 162 0.93 -16.62 7.02
N TYR A 163 1.72 -15.55 7.01
CA TYR A 163 1.84 -14.68 5.84
C TYR A 163 2.54 -15.38 4.66
N ALA A 164 3.54 -16.23 4.92
CA ALA A 164 4.24 -16.97 3.87
C ALA A 164 3.35 -17.99 3.12
N MET A 165 2.15 -18.31 3.64
CA MET A 165 1.19 -19.19 2.98
C MET A 165 0.29 -18.47 1.94
N PHE A 166 0.36 -17.13 1.84
CA PHE A 166 -0.39 -16.30 0.90
C PHE A 166 0.54 -15.74 -0.19
#